data_AF-A0A8T3XCY9-F1
#
_entry.id   AF-A0A8T3XCY9-F1
#
_cell.length_a   1.000
_cell.length_b   1.000
_cell.length_c   1.000
_cell.angle_alpha   90.00
_cell.angle_beta   90.00
_cell.angle_gamma   90.00
#
_symmetry.space_group_name_H-M   'P 1'
#
loop_
_entity.id
_entity.type
_entity.pdbx_description
1 polymer ?
#
loop_
_entity_poly.entity_id
_entity_poly.type
_entity_poly.pdbx_seq_one_letter_code
_entity_poly.pdbx_strand_id
1 'polypeptide(L)' 'MALILWIILAIIVLVVLAFIFYYNRFTILENRIDNSLSQIDVQLKKRADLVPNLMNTVKGYMKHEKSIMKDVTDSRK' A
#
# COMPACT_ATOMS: atom_id res chain seq x y z
N MET A 1 -8.64 4.64 57.72
CA MET A 1 -8.23 5.80 56.89
C MET A 1 -7.16 5.44 55.86
N ALA A 2 -6.00 4.90 56.26
CA ALA A 2 -4.94 4.54 55.31
C ALA A 2 -5.39 3.54 54.21
N LEU A 3 -6.11 2.47 54.56
CA LEU A 3 -6.59 1.47 53.60
C LEU A 3 -7.51 2.09 52.51
N ILE A 4 -8.39 3.02 52.90
CA ILE A 4 -9.30 3.71 51.97
C ILE A 4 -8.51 4.60 51.01
N LEU A 5 -7.48 5.29 51.49
CA LEU A 5 -6.56 6.08 50.67
C LEU A 5 -5.82 5.21 49.63
N TRP A 6 -5.33 4.03 50.02
CA TRP A 6 -4.68 3.09 49.09
C TRP A 6 -5.64 2.55 48.02
N ILE A 7 -6.90 2.27 48.40
CA ILE A 7 -7.93 1.82 47.44
C ILE A 7 -8.25 2.92 46.42
N ILE A 8 -8.41 4.17 46.88
CA ILE A 8 -8.66 5.31 45.99
C ILE A 8 -7.48 5.53 45.04
N LEU A 9 -6.24 5.45 45.56
CA LEU A 9 -5.03 5.59 44.75
C LEU A 9 -4.92 4.48 43.69
N ALA A 10 -5.22 3.24 44.05
CA ALA A 10 -5.23 2.12 43.12
C ALA A 10 -6.26 2.30 41.99
N ILE A 11 -7.45 2.80 42.32
CA ILE A 11 -8.50 3.09 41.33
C ILE A 11 -8.04 4.18 40.35
N ILE A 12 -7.42 5.25 40.85
CA ILE A 12 -6.89 6.34 40.01
C ILE A 12 -5.83 5.81 39.04
N VAL A 13 -4.89 5.00 39.55
CA VAL A 13 -3.86 4.38 38.70
C VAL A 13 -4.48 3.49 37.62
N LEU A 14 -5.50 2.71 37.96
CA LEU A 14 -6.18 1.82 37.02
C LEU A 14 -6.89 2.60 35.91
N VAL A 15 -7.54 3.72 36.25
CA VAL A 15 -8.19 4.61 35.26
C VAL A 15 -7.16 5.22 34.32
N VAL A 16 -6.03 5.70 34.84
CA VAL A 16 -4.95 6.27 34.01
C VAL A 16 -4.37 5.22 33.06
N LEU A 17 -4.11 4.01 33.54
CA LEU A 17 -3.62 2.91 32.72
C LEU A 17 -4.63 2.51 31.63
N ALA A 18 -5.92 2.46 31.96
CA ALA A 18 -6.96 2.20 30.97
C ALA A 18 -6.98 3.28 29.88
N PHE A 19 -6.92 4.56 30.26
CA PHE A 19 -6.89 5.68 29.31
C PHE A 19 -5.70 5.59 28.36
N ILE A 20 -4.49 5.34 28.88
CA ILE A 20 -3.28 5.16 28.06
C ILE A 20 -3.44 3.98 27.10
N PHE A 21 -4.01 2.86 27.57
CA PHE A 21 -4.23 1.69 26.72
C PHE A 21 -5.17 1.98 25.55
N TYR A 22 -6.29 2.64 25.81
CA TYR A 22 -7.23 3.02 24.75
C TYR A 22 -6.61 4.01 23.77
N TYR A 23 -5.93 5.04 24.27
CA TYR A 23 -5.27 6.04 23.42
C TYR A 23 -4.25 5.39 22.48
N ASN A 24 -3.39 4.52 23.01
CA ASN A 24 -2.40 3.80 22.20
C ASN A 24 -3.06 2.92 21.13
N ARG A 25 -4.18 2.27 21.44
CA ARG A 25 -4.91 1.45 20.47
C ARG A 25 -5.45 2.27 19.31
N PHE A 26 -5.98 3.48 19.57
CA PHE A 26 -6.44 4.38 18.52
C PHE A 26 -5.29 4.84 17.62
N THR A 27 -4.18 5.27 18.20
CA THR A 27 -3.00 5.70 17.43
C THR A 27 -2.41 4.58 16.57
N ILE A 28 -2.41 3.33 17.06
CA ILE A 28 -1.96 2.18 16.26
C ILE A 28 -2.88 1.94 15.05
N LEU A 29 -4.19 2.11 15.24
CA LEU A 29 -5.17 1.90 14.17
C LEU A 29 -5.06 2.98 13.09
N GLU A 30 -4.89 4.23 13.49
CA GLU A 30 -4.66 5.37 12.59
C GLU A 30 -3.38 5.16 11.77
N ASN A 31 -2.26 4.84 12.42
CA ASN A 31 -1.02 4.51 11.72
C ASN A 31 -1.17 3.31 10.76
N ARG A 32 -2.01 2.32 11.09
CA ARG A 32 -2.27 1.19 10.19
C ARG A 32 -3.00 1.63 8.92
N ILE A 33 -3.97 2.54 9.05
CA ILE A 33 -4.70 3.09 7.90
C ILE A 33 -3.73 3.85 7.00
N ASP A 34 -2.91 4.75 7.56
CA ASP A 34 -1.95 5.54 6.78
C ASP A 34 -0.93 4.67 6.06
N ASN A 35 -0.41 3.64 6.73
CA ASN A 35 0.49 2.67 6.11
C ASN A 35 -0.19 1.93 4.95
N SER A 36 -1.46 1.54 5.12
CA SER A 36 -2.22 0.86 4.06
C SER A 36 -2.47 1.78 2.87
N LEU A 37 -2.78 3.07 3.10
CA LEU A 37 -2.96 4.06 2.04
C LEU A 37 -1.65 4.28 1.27
N SER A 38 -0.53 4.44 1.97
CA SER A 38 0.79 4.57 1.36
C SER A 38 1.14 3.35 0.49
N GLN A 39 0.82 2.13 0.95
CA GLN A 39 1.02 0.92 0.15
C GLN A 39 0.15 0.89 -1.12
N ILE A 40 -1.10 1.36 -1.05
CA ILE A 40 -1.98 1.46 -2.22
C ILE A 40 -1.39 2.45 -3.23
N ASP A 41 -0.94 3.62 -2.78
CA ASP A 41 -0.34 4.63 -3.65
C ASP A 41 0.91 4.11 -4.37
N VAL A 42 1.79 3.40 -3.65
CA VAL A 42 2.97 2.77 -4.25
C VAL A 42 2.58 1.73 -5.32
N GLN A 43 1.55 0.92 -5.05
CA GLN A 43 1.07 -0.07 -6.01
C GLN A 43 0.45 0.58 -7.25
N LEU A 44 -0.36 1.63 -7.07
CA LEU A 44 -0.97 2.37 -8.17
C LEU A 44 0.10 3.04 -9.03
N LYS A 45 1.09 3.68 -8.41
CA LYS A 45 2.23 4.27 -9.11
C LYS A 45 3.00 3.23 -9.92
N LYS A 46 3.33 2.09 -9.33
CA LYS A 46 4.00 0.99 -10.04
C LYS A 46 3.18 0.47 -11.22
N ARG A 47 1.86 0.37 -11.09
CA ARG A 47 0.98 -0.03 -12.20
C ARG A 47 1.00 1.00 -13.33
N ALA A 48 0.91 2.29 -13.00
CA ALA A 48 0.99 3.37 -13.97
C ALA A 48 2.35 3.38 -14.70
N ASP A 49 3.44 3.20 -13.96
CA ASP A 49 4.81 3.17 -14.51
C ASP A 49 5.05 1.97 -15.45
N LEU A 50 4.30 0.88 -15.28
CA LEU A 50 4.40 -0.30 -16.15
C LEU A 50 3.62 -0.17 -17.46
N VAL A 51 2.66 0.75 -17.56
CA VAL A 51 1.86 0.96 -18.79
C VAL A 51 2.74 1.34 -20.01
N PRO A 52 3.69 2.29 -19.90
CA PRO A 52 4.60 2.60 -21.00
C PRO A 52 5.45 1.40 -21.44
N ASN A 53 5.89 0.57 -20.49
CA ASN A 53 6.71 -0.60 -20.79
C ASN A 53 5.92 -1.65 -21.59
N LEU A 54 4.65 -1.88 -21.22
CA LEU A 54 3.77 -2.75 -21.99
C LEU A 54 3.52 -2.18 -23.40
N MET A 55 3.26 -0.88 -23.51
CA MET A 55 3.06 -0.22 -24.81
C MET A 55 4.30 -0.36 -25.71
N ASN A 56 5.51 -0.17 -25.17
CA ASN A 56 6.75 -0.31 -25.91
C ASN A 56 6.95 -1.75 -26.42
N THR A 57 6.59 -2.74 -25.61
CA THR A 57 6.66 -4.16 -25.98
C THR A 57 5.70 -4.48 -27.13
N VAL A 58 4.45 -4.02 -27.05
CA VAL A 58 3.44 -4.21 -28.12
C VAL A 58 3.88 -3.50 -29.41
N LYS A 59 4.37 -2.27 -29.33
CA LYS A 59 4.90 -1.53 -30.49
C LYS A 59 6.10 -2.25 -31.13
N GLY A 60 6.99 -2.84 -30.33
CA GLY A 60 8.10 -3.66 -30.80
C GLY A 60 7.62 -4.88 -31.58
N TYR A 61 6.64 -5.62 -31.05
CA TYR A 61 6.02 -6.77 -31.71
C TYR A 61 5.34 -6.41 -33.03
N MET A 62 4.58 -5.32 -33.08
CA MET A 62 3.96 -4.86 -34.34
C MET A 62 4.99 -4.52 -35.41
N LYS A 63 6.17 -4.02 -35.01
CA LYS A 63 7.28 -3.74 -35.93
C LYS A 63 7.86 -5.03 -36.51
N HIS A 64 7.99 -6.07 -35.69
CA HIS A 64 8.41 -7.40 -36.10
C HIS A 64 7.40 -8.04 -37.07
N GLU A 65 6.10 -8.01 -36.77
CA GLU A 65 5.07 -8.52 -37.69
C GLU A 65 5.07 -7.80 -39.03
N LYS A 66 5.21 -6.47 -39.03
CA LYS A 66 5.27 -5.68 -40.26
C LYS A 66 6.48 -6.05 -41.13
N SER A 67 7.62 -6.37 -40.51
CA SER A 67 8.82 -6.85 -41.22
C SER A 67 8.56 -8.20 -41.87
N ILE A 68 8.09 -9.18 -41.09
CA ILE A 68 7.81 -10.54 -41.58
C ILE A 68 6.80 -10.50 -42.73
N MET A 69 5.74 -9.70 -42.60
CA MET A 69 4.72 -9.56 -43.64
C MET A 69 5.29 -8.98 -44.95
N LYS A 70 6.20 -8.01 -44.86
CA LYS A 70 6.91 -7.48 -46.04
C LYS A 70 7.79 -8.55 -46.67
N ASP A 71 8.62 -9.23 -45.87
CA ASP A 71 9.55 -10.24 -46.36
C ASP A 71 8.81 -11.38 -47.08
N VAL A 72 7.66 -11.82 -46.56
CA VAL A 72 6.80 -12.83 -47.19
C VAL A 72 6.15 -12.31 -48.48
N THR A 73 5.74 -11.03 -48.51
CA THR A 73 5.14 -10.42 -49.71
C THR A 73 6.18 -10.24 -50.82
N ASP A 74 7.38 -9.82 -50.47
CA ASP A 74 8.50 -9.66 -51.40
C ASP A 74 8.98 -11.03 -51.91
N SER A 75 8.99 -12.07 -51.06
CA SER A 75 9.32 -13.44 -51.46
C SER A 75 8.26 -14.11 -52.36
N ARG A 76 7.04 -13.56 -52.41
CA ARG A 76 5.96 -14.02 -53.29
C ARG A 76 6.00 -13.38 -54.69
N LYS A 77 6.85 -12.38 -54.89
CA LYS A 77 7.02 -11.66 -56.16
C LYS A 77 8.20 -12.22 -56.94
#